data_AF-A0A7J9X1X5-F1
#
_entry.id   AF-A0A7J9X1X5-F1
#
_cell.length_a   1.000
_cell.length_b   1.000
_cell.length_c   1.000
_cell.angle_alpha   90.00
_cell.angle_beta   90.00
_cell.angle_gamma   90.00
#
_symmetry.space_group_name_H-M   'P 1'
#
loop_
_entity.id
_entity.type
_entity.pdbx_description
1 polymer ?
#
loop_
_entity_poly.entity_id
_entity_poly.type
_entity_poly.pdbx_seq_one_letter_code
_entity_poly.pdbx_strand_id
1 'polypeptide(L)'
;MLAGVLTGARVHVAYLDPEGLIGRHPAGTDQLFLVVNGNGWVSGSDGHSVAIAAGQAAFWQAGEQHATTTDTGMSAVIIQSNELGQLLDKGGP
;
A
#
# COMPACT_ATOMS: atom_id res chain seq x y z
N MET A 1 -4.65 28.39 -19.69
CA MET A 1 -4.39 26.97 -20.01
C MET A 1 -3.45 26.46 -18.92
N LEU A 2 -3.99 25.88 -17.85
CA LEU A 2 -3.15 25.27 -16.82
C LEU A 2 -2.58 23.99 -17.42
N ALA A 3 -1.25 23.90 -17.51
CA ALA A 3 -0.57 22.66 -17.86
C ALA A 3 -0.93 21.64 -16.77
N GLY A 4 -1.80 20.69 -17.09
CA GLY A 4 -2.06 19.56 -16.22
C GLY A 4 -0.74 18.80 -16.06
N VAL A 5 -0.18 18.83 -14.86
CA VAL A 5 0.90 17.92 -14.50
C VAL A 5 0.30 16.52 -14.63
N LEU A 6 0.78 15.73 -15.58
CA LEU A 6 0.48 14.30 -15.60
C LEU A 6 1.21 13.69 -14.40
N THR A 7 0.56 13.60 -13.26
CA THR A 7 1.01 12.82 -12.12
C THR A 7 0.81 11.35 -12.45
N GLY A 8 1.88 10.71 -12.92
CA GLY A 8 1.85 9.27 -13.20
C GLY A 8 1.61 8.48 -11.92
N ALA A 9 0.71 7.49 -11.99
CA ALA A 9 0.63 6.44 -10.99
C ALA A 9 1.52 5.26 -11.40
N ARG A 10 2.20 4.64 -10.44
CA ARG A 10 2.83 3.33 -10.62
C ARG A 10 1.95 2.26 -10.00
N VAL A 11 1.80 1.15 -10.72
CA VAL A 11 1.03 -0.01 -10.25
C VAL A 11 1.95 -1.22 -10.29
N HIS A 12 2.05 -1.92 -9.17
CA HIS A 12 2.81 -3.16 -9.03
C HIS A 12 1.89 -4.27 -8.52
N VAL A 13 2.20 -5.51 -8.89
CA VAL A 13 1.60 -6.69 -8.28
C VAL A 13 2.67 -7.35 -7.42
N ALA A 14 2.35 -7.57 -6.15
CA ALA A 14 3.20 -8.29 -5.22
C ALA A 14 2.61 -9.68 -4.95
N TYR A 15 3.48 -10.68 -4.93
CA TYR A 15 3.18 -12.05 -4.51
C TYR A 15 4.09 -12.38 -3.34
N LEU A 16 3.50 -12.71 -2.20
CA LEU A 16 4.22 -13.19 -1.02
C LEU A 16 3.81 -14.64 -0.83
N ASP A 17 4.79 -15.53 -0.85
CA ASP A 17 4.64 -16.92 -0.42
C ASP A 17 4.36 -16.98 1.10
N PRO A 18 3.97 -18.15 1.65
CA PRO A 18 3.95 -18.36 3.10
C PRO A 18 5.25 -17.88 3.77
N GLU A 19 5.12 -17.21 4.92
CA GLU A 19 6.21 -16.53 5.64
C GLU A 19 6.88 -15.37 4.86
N GLY A 20 6.27 -14.92 3.76
CA GLY A 20 6.78 -13.83 2.93
C GLY A 20 6.78 -12.49 3.66
N LEU A 21 7.82 -11.68 3.41
CA LEU A 21 8.05 -10.39 4.07
C LEU A 21 8.43 -9.31 3.05
N ILE A 22 7.74 -8.17 3.12
CA ILE A 22 8.24 -6.88 2.67
C ILE A 22 8.77 -6.15 3.90
N GLY A 23 10.10 -6.06 3.99
CA GLY A 23 10.79 -5.50 5.14
C GLY A 23 10.44 -4.03 5.41
N ARG A 24 10.76 -3.54 6.61
CA ARG A 24 10.50 -2.15 7.00
C ARG A 24 11.22 -1.17 6.08
N HIS A 25 10.49 -0.26 5.43
CA HIS A 25 11.06 0.81 4.61
C HIS A 25 10.07 1.99 4.49
N PRO A 26 10.58 3.20 4.16
CA PRO A 26 9.71 4.36 3.98
C PRO A 26 8.99 4.27 2.62
N ALA A 27 7.73 4.71 2.58
CA ALA A 27 7.02 4.86 1.30
C ALA A 27 7.65 5.97 0.46
N GLY A 28 7.96 5.69 -0.81
CA GLY A 28 8.59 6.67 -1.70
C GLY A 28 7.66 7.80 -2.15
N THR A 29 6.37 7.51 -2.20
CA THR A 29 5.23 8.44 -2.43
C THR A 29 4.06 7.92 -1.59
N ASP A 30 2.91 8.58 -1.64
CA ASP A 30 1.69 7.97 -1.09
C ASP A 30 1.45 6.61 -1.77
N GLN A 31 1.09 5.61 -0.97
CA GLN A 31 1.00 4.22 -1.39
C GLN A 31 -0.26 3.56 -0.83
N LEU A 32 -1.05 2.94 -1.70
CA LEU A 32 -2.14 2.03 -1.33
C LEU A 32 -1.67 0.59 -1.57
N PHE A 33 -1.79 -0.26 -0.56
CA PHE A 33 -1.55 -1.71 -0.64
C PHE A 33 -2.87 -2.45 -0.48
N LEU A 34 -3.46 -2.87 -1.60
CA LEU A 34 -4.73 -3.57 -1.66
C LEU A 34 -4.48 -5.08 -1.73
N VAL A 35 -4.89 -5.82 -0.71
CA VAL A 35 -4.83 -7.28 -0.75
C VAL A 35 -5.95 -7.79 -1.66
N VAL A 36 -5.59 -8.60 -2.66
CA VAL A 36 -6.57 -9.19 -3.62
C VAL A 36 -6.79 -10.68 -3.37
N ASN A 37 -5.85 -11.38 -2.73
CA ASN A 37 -6.00 -12.75 -2.26
C ASN A 37 -5.10 -12.98 -1.04
N GLY A 38 -5.54 -13.83 -0.11
CA GLY A 38 -4.81 -14.18 1.09
C GLY A 38 -5.05 -13.19 2.24
N ASN A 39 -4.17 -13.26 3.23
CA ASN A 39 -4.20 -12.43 4.43
C ASN A 39 -2.79 -12.27 5.01
N GLY A 40 -2.63 -11.33 5.91
CA GLY A 40 -1.38 -11.08 6.60
C GLY A 40 -1.48 -9.94 7.59
N TRP A 41 -0.35 -9.29 7.83
CA TRP A 41 -0.25 -8.14 8.72
C TRP A 41 0.52 -7.01 8.06
N VAL A 42 0.05 -5.81 8.33
CA VAL A 42 0.67 -4.55 7.92
C VAL A 42 0.98 -3.73 9.16
N SER A 43 1.99 -2.86 9.09
CA SER A 43 2.27 -1.91 10.17
C SER A 43 2.74 -0.59 9.58
N GLY A 44 2.30 0.52 10.19
CA GLY A 44 2.77 1.87 9.88
C GLY A 44 3.94 2.27 10.78
N SER A 45 4.12 3.58 10.98
CA SER A 45 5.27 4.13 11.69
C SER A 45 5.35 3.75 13.17
N ASP A 46 4.23 3.42 13.81
CA ASP A 46 4.19 2.95 15.20
C ASP A 46 4.66 1.50 15.36
N GLY A 47 4.83 0.77 14.24
CA GLY A 47 5.25 -0.62 14.22
C GLY A 47 4.16 -1.60 14.69
N HIS A 48 2.96 -1.14 15.02
CA HIS A 48 1.88 -2.02 15.45
C HIS A 48 1.33 -2.81 14.26
N SER A 49 1.34 -4.13 14.38
CA SER A 49 0.75 -5.00 13.37
C SER A 49 -0.77 -4.94 13.39
N VAL A 50 -1.35 -4.64 12.25
CA VAL A 50 -2.79 -4.68 11.97
C VAL A 50 -3.04 -5.79 10.97
N ALA A 51 -3.99 -6.68 11.30
CA ALA A 51 -4.38 -7.75 10.39
C ALA A 51 -5.06 -7.17 9.14
N ILE A 52 -4.76 -7.76 7.98
CA ILE A 52 -5.33 -7.37 6.69
C ILE A 52 -5.64 -8.61 5.85
N ALA A 53 -6.71 -8.56 5.06
CA ALA A 53 -7.15 -9.66 4.21
C ALA A 53 -7.66 -9.14 2.86
N ALA A 54 -7.93 -10.07 1.94
CA ALA A 54 -8.48 -9.78 0.63
C ALA A 54 -9.69 -8.82 0.70
N GLY A 55 -9.66 -7.77 -0.13
CA GLY A 55 -10.67 -6.70 -0.15
C GLY A 55 -10.38 -5.53 0.79
N GLN A 56 -9.34 -5.60 1.62
CA GLN A 56 -8.88 -4.52 2.47
C GLN A 56 -7.61 -3.88 1.93
N ALA A 57 -7.41 -2.60 2.25
CA ALA A 57 -6.22 -1.87 1.86
C ALA A 57 -5.58 -1.14 3.04
N ALA A 58 -4.25 -1.08 3.04
CA ALA A 58 -3.49 -0.16 3.86
C ALA A 58 -3.08 1.05 3.01
N PHE A 59 -3.10 2.24 3.61
CA PHE A 59 -2.59 3.46 3.01
C PHE A 59 -1.45 4.00 3.85
N TRP A 60 -0.35 4.35 3.21
CA TRP A 60 0.80 4.99 3.84
C TRP A 60 1.16 6.27 3.12
N GLN A 61 1.43 7.31 3.89
CA GLN A 61 1.83 8.61 3.35
C GLN A 61 3.28 8.58 2.88
N ALA A 62 3.63 9.45 1.94
CA ALA A 62 5.02 9.64 1.53
C ALA A 62 5.95 9.82 2.75
N GLY A 63 7.02 9.02 2.81
CA GLY A 63 7.99 8.99 3.91
C GLY A 63 7.59 8.13 5.11
N GLU A 64 6.35 7.65 5.20
CA GLU A 64 5.89 6.82 6.31
C GLU A 64 6.57 5.44 6.28
N GLN A 65 7.14 5.05 7.43
CA GLN A 65 7.74 3.72 7.59
C GLN A 65 6.66 2.66 7.63
N HIS A 66 6.80 1.61 6.83
CA HIS A 66 5.85 0.51 6.83
C HIS A 66 6.50 -0.84 6.55
N ALA A 67 5.79 -1.91 6.90
CA ALA A 67 6.18 -3.29 6.60
C ALA A 67 4.93 -4.14 6.36
N THR A 68 5.13 -5.29 5.73
CA THR A 68 4.06 -6.22 5.40
C THR A 68 4.56 -7.66 5.48
N THR A 69 3.81 -8.55 6.11
CA THR A 69 4.16 -9.96 6.25
C THR A 69 2.93 -10.85 6.16
N THR A 70 3.11 -12.15 5.92
CA THR A 70 2.04 -13.15 5.91
C THR A 70 2.56 -14.51 6.38
N ASP A 71 1.71 -15.27 7.05
CA ASP A 71 2.01 -16.67 7.43
C ASP A 71 1.57 -17.64 6.32
N THR A 72 0.49 -17.31 5.60
CA THR A 72 -0.17 -18.25 4.65
C THR A 72 0.01 -17.89 3.18
N GLY A 73 0.63 -16.75 2.90
CA GLY A 73 0.77 -16.19 1.57
C GLY A 73 -0.32 -15.16 1.24
N MET A 74 0.02 -14.23 0.34
CA MET A 74 -0.93 -13.26 -0.18
C MET A 74 -0.48 -12.67 -1.52
N SER A 75 -1.44 -12.11 -2.26
CA SER A 75 -1.16 -11.25 -3.40
C SER A 75 -1.82 -9.90 -3.21
N ALA A 76 -1.14 -8.85 -3.65
CA ALA A 76 -1.59 -7.48 -3.48
C ALA A 76 -1.31 -6.65 -4.72
N VAL A 77 -2.16 -5.64 -4.94
CA VAL A 77 -1.94 -4.55 -5.89
C VAL A 77 -1.43 -3.35 -5.11
N ILE A 78 -0.29 -2.82 -5.53
CA ILE A 78 0.35 -1.65 -4.92
C ILE A 78 0.20 -0.48 -5.88
N ILE A 79 -0.46 0.59 -5.44
CA ILE A 79 -0.68 1.81 -6.22
C ILE A 79 0.08 2.95 -5.55
N GLN A 80 0.92 3.63 -6.31
CA GLN A 80 1.75 4.74 -5.82
C GLN A 80 1.56 5.98 -6.68
N SER A 81 1.30 7.13 -6.07
CA SER A 81 1.26 8.43 -6.75
C SER A 81 1.46 9.57 -5.75
N ASN A 82 2.00 10.70 -6.20
CA ASN A 82 2.10 11.92 -5.38
C ASN A 82 0.74 12.58 -5.09
N GLU A 83 -0.34 12.17 -5.78
CA GLU A 83 -1.69 12.73 -5.62
C GLU A 83 -2.68 11.76 -4.97
N LEU A 84 -2.22 10.56 -4.59
CA LEU A 84 -3.11 9.52 -4.12
C LEU A 84 -3.84 9.89 -2.82
N GLY A 85 -3.14 10.48 -1.83
CA GLY A 85 -3.78 10.93 -0.60
C GLY A 85 -4.91 11.94 -0.84
N GLN A 86 -4.68 12.90 -1.74
CA GLN A 86 -5.69 13.90 -2.12
C GLN A 86 -6.94 13.28 -2.76
N LEU A 87 -6.80 12.15 -3.47
CA LEU A 87 -7.92 11.44 -4.08
C LEU A 87 -8.72 10.65 -3.06
N LEU A 88 -8.07 10.07 -2.04
CA LEU A 88 -8.74 9.31 -0.99
C LEU A 88 -9.50 10.21 -0.01
N ASP A 89 -8.93 11.37 0.34
CA ASP A 89 -9.54 12.33 1.28
C ASP A 89 -10.81 13.00 0.74
N LYS A 90 -10.96 13.09 -0.59
CA LYS A 90 -12.11 13.73 -1.22
C LYS A 90 -13.38 12.88 -1.21
N GLY A 91 -13.31 11.64 -0.71
CA GLY A 91 -14.29 10.61 -1.02
C GLY A 91 -14.19 10.32 -2.52
N GLY A 92 -13.69 9.14 -2.89
CA GLY A 92 -13.69 8.71 -4.29
C GLY A 92 -15.07 8.91 -4.94
N PRO A 93 -15.15 8.96 -6.28
CA PRO A 93 -16.42 9.12 -6.98
C PRO A 93 -17.51 8.16 -6.50
#